data_AF-A0A7R9PUT3-F1
#
_entry.id   AF-A0A7R9PUT3-F1
#
_cell.length_a   1.000
_cell.length_b   1.000
_cell.length_c   1.000
_cell.angle_alpha   90.00
_cell.angle_beta   90.00
_cell.angle_gamma   90.00
#
_symmetry.space_group_name_H-M   'P 1'
#
loop_
_entity.id
_entity.type
_entity.pdbx_description
1 polymer ?
#
loop_
_entity_poly.entity_id
_entity_poly.type
_entity_poly.pdbx_seq_one_letter_code
_entity_poly.pdbx_strand_id
1 'polypeptide(L)'
;MSKPDSLLKSLWDIPGQFTPPQLWQYFIDLQEQTFESYLALVHARFSTNTYPSWERAHPLRYLAHNGEINTLRGNVNLMRAREGVMKSQKFGKDLSKLYPVVEADMSDSGSVDNVLEFLVNAGGRSLPEAVMTMVPEAWQNDPLMNADKKLFYQWSGCAMEPWDGPALLTFTDGRYIGAILDRNGLRPSRYYHTLDGYVIMASEVGVVDVPNDNILQK
;
A
#
# COMPACT_ATOMS: atom_id res chain seq x y z
N MET A 1 -7.74 23.22 -28.52
CA MET A 1 -8.84 22.61 -27.74
C MET A 1 -8.86 21.13 -28.04
N SER A 2 -8.04 20.36 -27.32
CA SER A 2 -8.05 18.90 -27.33
C SER A 2 -8.48 18.45 -25.93
N LYS A 3 -9.52 17.62 -25.86
CA LYS A 3 -10.10 17.11 -24.61
C LYS A 3 -8.99 16.41 -23.79
N PRO A 4 -8.97 16.55 -22.45
CA PRO A 4 -8.19 15.64 -21.63
C PRO A 4 -8.86 14.26 -21.65
N ASP A 5 -8.14 13.26 -22.15
CA ASP A 5 -8.48 11.84 -21.95
C ASP A 5 -8.36 11.53 -20.46
N SER A 6 -9.45 11.71 -19.72
CA SER A 6 -9.64 11.19 -18.36
C SER A 6 -10.36 9.85 -18.44
N LEU A 7 -9.71 8.84 -19.01
CA LEU A 7 -10.18 7.46 -18.86
C LEU A 7 -9.80 6.98 -17.45
N LEU A 8 -10.79 7.04 -16.56
CA LEU A 8 -10.99 6.18 -15.38
C LEU A 8 -9.82 6.01 -14.41
N LYS A 9 -9.63 7.01 -13.53
CA LYS A 9 -8.98 6.83 -12.21
C LYS A 9 -10.02 6.60 -11.12
N SER A 10 -10.91 5.62 -11.29
CA SER A 10 -11.84 5.24 -10.22
C SER A 10 -11.30 4.00 -9.54
N LEU A 11 -10.40 4.19 -8.56
CA LEU A 11 -10.19 3.15 -7.54
C LEU A 11 -11.47 3.10 -6.71
N TRP A 12 -12.01 1.90 -6.54
CA TRP A 12 -13.21 1.66 -5.75
C TRP A 12 -12.82 0.82 -4.55
N ASP A 13 -12.87 1.44 -3.37
CA ASP A 13 -12.66 0.73 -2.12
C ASP A 13 -14.00 0.16 -1.64
N ILE A 14 -14.02 -1.15 -1.39
CA ILE A 14 -15.20 -1.87 -0.90
C ILE A 14 -14.86 -2.46 0.49
N PRO A 15 -14.71 -1.61 1.53
CA PRO A 15 -14.43 -2.06 2.88
C PRO A 15 -15.70 -2.58 3.55
N GLY A 16 -15.55 -3.48 4.53
CA GLY A 16 -16.67 -3.80 5.41
C GLY A 16 -16.39 -4.81 6.50
N GLN A 17 -17.42 -5.06 7.31
CA GLN A 17 -17.39 -5.94 8.48
C GLN A 17 -18.16 -7.23 8.21
N PHE A 18 -17.66 -8.02 7.27
CA PHE A 18 -18.27 -9.28 6.89
C PHE A 18 -17.19 -10.29 6.56
N THR A 19 -17.57 -11.57 6.60
CA THR A 19 -16.69 -12.65 6.16
C THR A 19 -16.53 -12.61 4.63
N PRO A 20 -15.43 -13.14 4.06
CA PRO A 20 -15.22 -13.12 2.62
C PRO A 20 -16.40 -13.65 1.78
N PRO A 21 -17.12 -14.74 2.16
CA PRO A 21 -18.29 -15.18 1.40
C PRO A 21 -19.48 -14.21 1.43
N GLN A 22 -19.62 -13.44 2.50
CA GLN A 22 -20.70 -12.45 2.65
C GLN A 22 -20.49 -11.19 1.81
N LEU A 23 -19.25 -10.91 1.37
CA LEU A 23 -18.93 -9.78 0.47
C LEU A 23 -19.86 -9.77 -0.75
N TRP A 24 -19.98 -10.93 -1.42
CA TRP A 24 -20.81 -11.09 -2.62
C TRP A 24 -22.29 -10.83 -2.34
N GLN A 25 -22.78 -11.24 -1.17
CA GLN A 25 -24.19 -11.05 -0.79
C GLN A 25 -24.51 -9.59 -0.45
N TYR A 26 -23.54 -8.87 0.08
CA TYR A 26 -23.71 -7.48 0.50
C TYR A 26 -23.57 -6.50 -0.67
N PHE A 27 -22.53 -6.68 -1.49
CA PHE A 27 -22.28 -5.85 -2.67
C PHE A 27 -22.70 -6.60 -3.93
N ILE A 28 -23.99 -6.52 -4.25
CA ILE A 28 -24.58 -7.19 -5.41
C ILE A 28 -23.95 -6.74 -6.74
N ASP A 29 -23.42 -5.52 -6.81
CA ASP A 29 -22.73 -4.99 -7.99
C ASP A 29 -21.51 -5.85 -8.38
N LEU A 30 -20.87 -6.54 -7.42
CA LEU A 30 -19.76 -7.45 -7.71
C LEU A 30 -20.19 -8.71 -8.47
N GLN A 31 -21.49 -9.05 -8.44
CA GLN A 31 -22.04 -10.20 -9.16
C GLN A 31 -22.47 -9.84 -10.59
N GLU A 32 -22.48 -8.55 -10.94
CA GLU A 32 -22.86 -8.11 -12.28
C GLU A 32 -21.81 -8.55 -13.31
N GLN A 33 -22.25 -9.16 -14.41
CA GLN A 33 -21.34 -9.63 -15.47
C GLN A 33 -20.57 -8.49 -16.15
N THR A 34 -21.06 -7.25 -16.02
CA THR A 34 -20.42 -6.06 -16.55
C THR A 34 -19.39 -5.46 -15.60
N PHE A 35 -19.25 -6.00 -14.39
CA PHE A 35 -18.25 -5.58 -13.42
C PHE A 35 -16.89 -6.17 -13.79
N GLU A 36 -16.10 -5.39 -14.51
CA GLU A 36 -14.77 -5.77 -14.97
C GLU A 36 -13.69 -4.85 -14.39
N SER A 37 -12.51 -5.41 -14.11
CA SER A 37 -11.34 -4.64 -13.69
C SER A 37 -10.05 -5.29 -14.21
N TYR A 38 -9.04 -4.46 -14.49
CA TYR A 38 -7.70 -4.92 -14.80
C TYR A 38 -6.83 -5.17 -13.55
N LEU A 39 -7.28 -4.73 -12.37
CA LEU A 39 -6.59 -4.93 -11.10
C LEU A 39 -7.60 -5.25 -9.98
N ALA A 40 -7.19 -6.09 -9.03
CA ALA A 40 -7.96 -6.35 -7.82
C ALA A 40 -7.01 -6.46 -6.63
N LEU A 41 -7.36 -5.83 -5.52
CA LEU A 41 -6.66 -5.92 -4.25
C LEU A 41 -7.67 -6.34 -3.19
N VAL A 42 -7.47 -7.52 -2.61
CA VAL A 42 -8.38 -8.10 -1.62
C VAL A 42 -7.64 -8.30 -0.31
N HIS A 43 -8.26 -7.94 0.81
CA HIS A 43 -7.66 -8.09 2.12
C HIS A 43 -8.68 -8.56 3.17
N ALA A 44 -8.38 -9.69 3.81
CA ALA A 44 -9.10 -10.17 4.98
C ALA A 44 -8.31 -9.81 6.25
N ARG A 45 -8.88 -8.99 7.12
CA ARG A 45 -8.21 -8.52 8.34
C ARG A 45 -8.57 -9.41 9.54
N PHE A 46 -7.54 -9.85 10.27
CA PHE A 46 -7.70 -10.40 11.62
C PHE A 46 -7.46 -9.30 12.65
N SER A 47 -8.35 -9.16 13.62
CA SER A 47 -8.28 -8.13 14.66
C SER A 47 -8.23 -8.79 16.03
N THR A 48 -7.39 -8.28 16.93
CA THR A 48 -7.38 -8.67 18.35
C THR A 48 -8.50 -8.01 19.16
N ASN A 49 -9.26 -7.08 18.55
CA ASN A 49 -10.39 -6.40 19.17
C ASN A 49 -11.71 -7.11 18.85
N THR A 50 -12.60 -7.18 19.85
CA THR A 50 -13.96 -7.69 19.71
C THR A 50 -14.97 -6.65 19.19
N TYR A 51 -14.59 -5.37 19.18
CA TYR A 51 -15.39 -4.28 18.63
C TYR A 51 -14.99 -4.02 17.18
N PRO A 52 -15.88 -4.26 16.21
CA PRO A 52 -15.54 -4.09 14.83
C PRO A 52 -15.68 -2.60 14.43
N SER A 53 -14.79 -2.12 13.56
CA SER A 53 -14.80 -0.74 13.06
C SER A 53 -14.67 -0.75 11.54
N TRP A 54 -15.62 -0.09 10.85
CA TRP A 54 -15.69 -0.04 9.39
C TRP A 54 -14.49 0.71 8.81
N GLU A 55 -14.11 1.80 9.46
CA GLU A 55 -13.00 2.67 9.08
C GLU A 55 -11.63 1.97 9.14
N ARG A 56 -11.55 0.82 9.81
CA ARG A 56 -10.32 0.01 9.93
C ARG A 56 -10.31 -1.21 9.01
N ALA A 57 -11.36 -1.40 8.21
CA ALA A 57 -11.36 -2.42 7.18
C ALA A 57 -10.46 -1.98 6.03
N HIS A 58 -9.79 -2.96 5.43
CA HIS A 58 -8.96 -2.79 4.26
C HIS A 58 -9.74 -3.19 2.99
N PRO A 59 -9.27 -2.84 1.78
CA PRO A 59 -8.13 -1.97 1.49
C PRO A 59 -8.30 -0.53 2.00
N LEU A 60 -7.18 0.15 2.24
CA LEU A 60 -7.14 1.59 2.48
C LEU A 60 -6.93 2.32 1.13
N ARG A 61 -6.76 3.64 1.14
CA ARG A 61 -6.79 4.45 -0.10
C ARG A 61 -5.68 4.07 -1.07
N TYR A 62 -4.49 3.76 -0.56
CA TYR A 62 -3.33 3.35 -1.36
C TYR A 62 -2.87 1.93 -1.06
N LEU A 63 -3.14 1.39 0.13
CA LEU A 63 -2.55 0.12 0.53
C LEU A 63 -3.47 -0.85 1.26
N ALA A 64 -3.12 -2.13 1.21
CA ALA A 64 -3.45 -3.08 2.25
C ALA A 64 -2.22 -3.63 2.95
N HIS A 65 -2.35 -3.84 4.25
CA HIS A 65 -1.26 -4.21 5.12
C HIS A 65 -1.59 -5.48 5.87
N ASN A 66 -0.77 -6.49 5.63
CA ASN A 66 -0.78 -7.72 6.40
C ASN A 66 0.45 -7.71 7.31
N GLY A 67 0.27 -7.36 8.58
CA GLY A 67 1.40 -7.17 9.49
C GLY A 67 1.09 -6.25 10.67
N GLU A 68 2.14 -5.74 11.30
CA GLU A 68 2.11 -4.77 12.39
C GLU A 68 3.31 -3.83 12.31
N ILE A 69 3.09 -2.52 12.44
CA ILE A 69 4.18 -1.53 12.48
C ILE A 69 4.63 -1.27 13.92
N ASN A 70 5.80 -1.80 14.27
CA ASN A 70 6.35 -1.74 15.62
C ASN A 70 6.96 -0.37 15.97
N THR A 71 7.36 0.41 14.96
CA THR A 71 7.97 1.75 15.16
C THR A 71 6.96 2.89 15.14
N LEU A 72 5.65 2.59 15.13
CA LEU A 72 4.56 3.54 14.89
C LEU A 72 4.68 4.84 15.68
N ARG A 73 4.84 4.77 17.00
CA ARG A 73 4.89 5.97 17.85
C ARG A 73 6.03 6.91 17.47
N GLY A 74 7.20 6.36 17.15
CA GLY A 74 8.35 7.15 16.71
C GLY A 74 8.06 7.85 15.38
N ASN A 75 7.51 7.10 14.43
CA ASN A 75 7.24 7.58 13.08
C ASN A 75 6.15 8.65 13.04
N VAL A 76 5.07 8.49 13.81
CA VAL A 76 4.02 9.49 13.95
C VAL A 76 4.58 10.78 14.55
N ASN A 77 5.39 10.68 15.60
CA ASN A 77 6.01 11.85 16.23
C ASN A 77 6.97 12.58 15.29
N LEU A 78 7.76 11.84 14.51
CA LEU A 78 8.69 12.38 13.54
C LEU A 78 7.97 13.02 12.35
N MET A 79 6.84 12.46 11.90
CA MET A 79 5.97 13.12 10.91
C MET A 79 5.38 14.42 11.44
N ARG A 80 4.87 14.45 12.67
CA ARG A 80 4.41 15.69 13.32
C ARG A 80 5.51 16.73 13.46
N ALA A 81 6.74 16.32 13.80
CA ALA A 81 7.87 17.24 13.85
C ALA A 81 8.18 17.87 12.48
N ARG A 82 8.01 17.11 11.39
CA ARG A 82 8.21 17.61 10.01
C ARG A 82 7.18 18.65 9.59
N GLU A 83 5.93 18.57 10.07
CA GLU A 83 4.86 19.53 9.73
C GLU A 83 5.27 20.98 9.98
N GLY A 84 6.09 21.23 11.01
CA GLY A 84 6.58 22.58 11.36
C GLY A 84 7.65 23.15 10.43
N VAL A 85 8.31 22.33 9.61
CA VAL A 85 9.42 22.75 8.73
C VAL A 85 9.18 22.46 7.25
N MET A 86 8.20 21.61 6.93
CA MET A 86 7.85 21.27 5.55
C MET A 86 7.39 22.50 4.76
N LYS A 87 7.80 22.53 3.48
CA LYS A 87 7.41 23.55 2.52
C LYS A 87 7.00 22.86 1.22
N SER A 88 5.98 23.40 0.57
CA SER A 88 5.52 22.91 -0.72
C SER A 88 5.32 24.08 -1.67
N GLN A 89 5.88 23.98 -2.88
CA GLN A 89 5.61 24.94 -3.94
C GLN A 89 4.16 24.81 -4.46
N LYS A 90 3.65 23.58 -4.51
CA LYS A 90 2.30 23.25 -5.00
C LYS A 90 1.21 23.76 -4.05
N PHE A 91 1.38 23.56 -2.75
CA PHE A 91 0.37 23.94 -1.75
C PHE A 91 0.65 25.28 -1.09
N GLY A 92 1.88 25.79 -1.12
CA GLY A 92 2.23 27.09 -0.55
C GLY A 92 1.74 27.25 0.90
N LYS A 93 0.92 28.26 1.14
CA LYS A 93 0.31 28.55 2.45
C LYS A 93 -0.78 27.54 2.85
N ASP A 94 -1.37 26.85 1.89
CA ASP A 94 -2.44 25.86 2.13
C ASP A 94 -1.89 24.50 2.58
N LEU A 95 -0.57 24.30 2.58
CA LEU A 95 0.04 23.05 3.06
C LEU A 95 -0.40 22.69 4.48
N SER A 96 -0.57 23.69 5.35
CA SER A 96 -1.02 23.48 6.73
C SER A 96 -2.44 22.94 6.87
N LYS A 97 -3.27 23.03 5.81
CA LYS A 97 -4.60 22.42 5.77
C LYS A 97 -4.56 20.89 5.65
N LEU A 98 -3.42 20.34 5.23
CA LEU A 98 -3.19 18.91 5.13
C LEU A 98 -2.70 18.29 6.45
N TYR A 99 -2.65 19.08 7.53
CA TYR A 99 -2.16 18.64 8.83
C TYR A 99 -3.32 18.38 9.82
N PRO A 100 -3.16 17.45 10.76
CA PRO A 100 -2.01 16.55 10.89
C PRO A 100 -1.97 15.54 9.74
N VAL A 101 -0.76 15.20 9.27
CA VAL A 101 -0.59 14.23 8.18
C VAL A 101 -1.10 12.85 8.61
N VAL A 102 -0.79 12.46 9.85
CA VAL A 102 -1.36 11.26 10.47
C VAL A 102 -2.55 11.67 11.33
N GLU A 103 -3.73 11.24 10.92
CA GLU A 103 -4.98 11.50 11.62
C GLU A 103 -4.99 10.83 13.00
N ALA A 104 -5.81 11.36 13.92
CA ALA A 104 -5.97 10.77 15.24
C ALA A 104 -6.69 9.41 15.16
N ASP A 105 -6.44 8.53 16.13
CA ASP A 105 -7.16 7.26 16.33
C ASP A 105 -7.09 6.24 15.18
N MET A 106 -6.19 6.46 14.22
CA MET A 106 -5.91 5.53 13.12
C MET A 106 -5.28 4.23 13.62
N SER A 107 -5.50 3.15 12.86
CA SER A 107 -4.67 1.96 13.00
C SER A 107 -3.23 2.27 12.57
N ASP A 108 -2.30 1.38 12.91
CA ASP A 108 -0.93 1.45 12.40
C ASP A 108 -0.89 1.51 10.86
N SER A 109 -1.70 0.68 10.23
CA SER A 109 -1.86 0.54 8.79
C SER A 109 -2.47 1.80 8.17
N GLY A 110 -3.49 2.37 8.84
CA GLY A 110 -4.09 3.66 8.48
C GLY A 110 -3.09 4.81 8.57
N SER A 111 -2.22 4.78 9.57
CA SER A 111 -1.16 5.78 9.73
C SER A 111 -0.12 5.69 8.61
N VAL A 112 0.24 4.46 8.17
CA VAL A 112 1.10 4.25 7.00
C VAL A 112 0.42 4.79 5.74
N ASP A 113 -0.86 4.49 5.52
CA ASP A 113 -1.61 4.91 4.33
C ASP A 113 -1.72 6.44 4.24
N ASN A 114 -2.02 7.12 5.36
CA ASN A 114 -2.01 8.58 5.46
C ASN A 114 -0.68 9.20 5.00
N VAL A 115 0.44 8.66 5.49
CA VAL A 115 1.77 9.17 5.12
C VAL A 115 2.07 8.86 3.66
N LEU A 116 1.75 7.67 3.18
CA LEU A 116 1.93 7.28 1.78
C LEU A 116 1.15 8.20 0.84
N GLU A 117 -0.13 8.42 1.13
CA GLU A 117 -1.00 9.35 0.40
C GLU A 117 -0.41 10.76 0.38
N PHE A 118 0.10 11.24 1.53
CA PHE A 118 0.73 12.55 1.62
C PHE A 118 2.02 12.63 0.78
N LEU A 119 2.88 11.62 0.83
CA LEU A 119 4.12 11.60 0.04
C LEU A 119 3.84 11.61 -1.48
N VAL A 120 2.82 10.89 -1.91
CA VAL A 120 2.42 10.84 -3.33
C VAL A 120 1.77 12.16 -3.76
N ASN A 121 0.74 12.61 -3.05
CA ASN A 121 -0.10 13.74 -3.51
C ASN A 121 0.46 15.12 -3.16
N ALA A 122 1.01 15.26 -1.95
CA ALA A 122 1.59 16.50 -1.46
C ALA A 122 3.10 16.58 -1.75
N GLY A 123 3.81 15.46 -1.58
CA GLY A 123 5.24 15.34 -1.87
C GLY A 123 5.58 15.19 -3.35
N GLY A 124 4.64 14.78 -4.19
CA GLY A 124 4.86 14.60 -5.64
C GLY A 124 5.76 13.41 -5.97
N ARG A 125 5.94 12.47 -5.03
CA ARG A 125 6.70 11.25 -5.26
C ARG A 125 5.88 10.25 -6.08
N SER A 126 6.56 9.44 -6.89
CA SER A 126 5.91 8.26 -7.47
C SER A 126 5.53 7.27 -6.38
N LEU A 127 4.50 6.45 -6.60
CA LEU A 127 4.09 5.43 -5.61
C LEU A 127 5.24 4.47 -5.24
N PRO A 128 6.02 3.90 -6.19
CA PRO A 128 7.17 3.06 -5.84
C PRO A 128 8.23 3.79 -5.01
N GLU A 129 8.55 5.04 -5.35
CA GLU A 129 9.53 5.84 -4.59
C GLU A 129 9.06 6.08 -3.15
N ALA A 130 7.80 6.44 -2.97
CA ALA A 130 7.23 6.70 -1.65
C ALA A 130 7.23 5.43 -0.79
N VAL A 131 6.81 4.29 -1.35
CA VAL A 131 6.85 3.00 -0.65
C VAL A 131 8.28 2.60 -0.30
N MET A 132 9.23 2.69 -1.24
CA MET A 132 10.64 2.35 -0.98
C MET A 132 11.30 3.30 0.03
N THR A 133 10.82 4.54 0.14
CA THR A 133 11.29 5.49 1.16
C THR A 133 10.77 5.09 2.54
N MET A 134 9.51 4.69 2.64
CA MET A 134 8.89 4.31 3.92
C MET A 134 9.35 2.93 4.41
N VAL A 135 9.48 1.95 3.51
CA VAL A 135 9.83 0.56 3.84
C VAL A 135 11.04 0.13 3.01
N PRO A 136 12.26 0.58 3.37
CA PRO A 136 13.46 0.23 2.63
C PRO A 136 13.88 -1.22 2.93
N GLU A 137 14.34 -1.91 1.88
CA GLU A 137 14.97 -3.24 1.96
C GLU A 137 16.23 -3.23 2.86
N ALA A 138 16.71 -4.40 3.26
CA ALA A 138 17.98 -4.53 3.99
C ALA A 138 19.18 -4.29 3.04
N TRP A 139 19.50 -3.02 2.76
CA TRP A 139 20.38 -2.63 1.66
C TRP A 139 21.87 -2.49 2.01
N GLN A 140 22.21 -2.20 3.27
CA GLN A 140 23.57 -1.75 3.65
C GLN A 140 24.67 -2.75 3.31
N ASN A 141 24.41 -4.04 3.55
CA ASN A 141 25.40 -5.11 3.40
C ASN A 141 25.02 -6.11 2.30
N ASP A 142 24.08 -5.77 1.41
CA ASP A 142 23.66 -6.66 0.33
C ASP A 142 24.66 -6.58 -0.83
N PRO A 143 25.51 -7.60 -1.10
CA PRO A 143 26.47 -7.53 -2.20
C PRO A 143 25.81 -7.64 -3.59
N LEU A 144 24.57 -8.13 -3.67
CA LEU A 144 23.83 -8.38 -4.91
C LEU A 144 22.99 -7.17 -5.34
N MET A 145 22.70 -6.25 -4.42
CA MET A 145 21.91 -5.06 -4.74
C MET A 145 22.65 -4.11 -5.67
N ASN A 146 21.95 -3.67 -6.72
CA ASN A 146 22.42 -2.66 -7.67
C ASN A 146 22.89 -1.37 -6.96
N ALA A 147 23.98 -0.78 -7.45
CA ALA A 147 24.61 0.40 -6.84
C ALA A 147 23.68 1.63 -6.77
N ASP A 148 22.90 1.89 -7.82
CA ASP A 148 21.98 3.04 -7.85
C ASP A 148 20.86 2.87 -6.82
N LYS A 149 20.38 1.63 -6.62
CA LYS A 149 19.38 1.31 -5.59
C LYS A 149 19.92 1.51 -4.18
N LYS A 150 21.17 1.11 -3.92
CA LYS A 150 21.84 1.38 -2.63
C LYS A 150 22.00 2.88 -2.37
N LEU A 151 22.44 3.64 -3.39
CA LEU A 151 22.58 5.09 -3.28
C LEU A 151 21.23 5.76 -3.02
N PHE A 152 20.16 5.30 -3.68
CA PHE A 152 18.81 5.75 -3.41
C PHE A 152 18.42 5.50 -1.95
N TYR A 153 18.61 4.29 -1.41
CA TYR A 153 18.27 4.00 -0.02
C TYR A 153 19.14 4.76 1.00
N GLN A 154 20.41 4.98 0.68
CA GLN A 154 21.29 5.81 1.50
C GLN A 154 20.77 7.25 1.57
N TRP A 155 20.36 7.81 0.43
CA TRP A 155 19.78 9.14 0.36
C TRP A 155 18.40 9.21 1.04
N SER A 156 17.51 8.25 0.78
CA SER A 156 16.15 8.26 1.33
C SER A 156 16.15 8.07 2.86
N GLY A 157 17.09 7.26 3.38
CA GLY A 157 17.29 7.08 4.82
C GLY A 157 17.75 8.34 5.57
N CYS A 158 18.30 9.34 4.86
CA CYS A 158 18.56 10.65 5.45
C CYS A 158 17.29 11.52 5.56
N ALA A 159 16.26 11.23 4.76
CA ALA A 159 15.02 12.01 4.70
C ALA A 159 13.94 11.45 5.64
N MET A 160 13.82 10.13 5.72
CA MET A 160 12.75 9.44 6.44
C MET A 160 13.26 8.17 7.11
N GLU A 161 12.87 8.01 8.37
CA GLU A 161 13.04 6.77 9.13
C GLU A 161 12.13 5.66 8.59
N PRO A 162 12.56 4.38 8.65
CA PRO A 162 11.73 3.28 8.20
C PRO A 162 10.47 3.11 9.04
N TRP A 163 9.37 2.74 8.37
CA TRP A 163 8.16 2.22 8.97
C TRP A 163 8.31 0.71 9.12
N ASP A 164 8.89 0.31 10.25
CA ASP A 164 9.42 -1.03 10.49
C ASP A 164 8.48 -1.88 11.36
N GLY A 165 8.59 -3.19 11.19
CA GLY A 165 7.71 -4.20 11.74
C GLY A 165 7.39 -5.28 10.70
N PRO A 166 6.85 -6.45 11.10
CA PRO A 166 6.44 -7.47 10.16
C PRO A 166 5.41 -6.89 9.19
N ALA A 167 5.70 -6.88 7.89
CA ALA A 167 4.79 -6.25 6.92
C ALA A 167 4.84 -6.94 5.56
N LEU A 168 3.66 -7.25 5.04
CA LEU A 168 3.40 -7.35 3.61
C LEU A 168 2.47 -6.20 3.25
N LEU A 169 3.01 -5.21 2.53
CA LEU A 169 2.23 -4.11 1.99
C LEU A 169 1.93 -4.39 0.53
N THR A 170 0.66 -4.39 0.17
CA THR A 170 0.18 -4.33 -1.21
C THR A 170 -0.35 -2.94 -1.47
N PHE A 171 -0.08 -2.36 -2.62
CA PHE A 171 -0.39 -0.95 -2.87
C PHE A 171 -0.73 -0.65 -4.32
N THR A 172 -1.53 0.39 -4.53
CA THR A 172 -1.89 0.86 -5.87
C THR A 172 -2.24 2.35 -5.89
N ASP A 173 -1.96 3.02 -7.02
CA ASP A 173 -2.47 4.35 -7.35
C ASP A 173 -3.35 4.30 -8.62
N GLY A 174 -3.78 3.09 -9.00
CA GLY A 174 -4.45 2.77 -10.26
C GLY A 174 -3.50 2.64 -11.44
N ARG A 175 -2.32 3.25 -11.43
CA ARG A 175 -1.32 3.06 -12.50
C ARG A 175 -0.36 1.92 -12.17
N TYR A 176 0.14 1.91 -10.95
CA TYR A 176 1.00 0.87 -10.41
C TYR A 176 0.18 0.00 -9.48
N ILE A 177 0.41 -1.32 -9.52
CA ILE A 177 0.07 -2.24 -8.44
C ILE A 177 1.36 -2.94 -8.03
N GLY A 178 1.60 -3.07 -6.73
CA GLY A 178 2.83 -3.65 -6.23
C GLY A 178 2.67 -4.26 -4.86
N ALA A 179 3.72 -4.98 -4.46
CA ALA A 179 3.87 -5.50 -3.12
C ALA A 179 5.30 -5.30 -2.64
N ILE A 180 5.45 -5.03 -1.35
CA ILE A 180 6.75 -4.97 -0.68
C ILE A 180 6.67 -5.72 0.65
N LEU A 181 7.75 -6.42 0.98
CA LEU A 181 7.94 -7.02 2.29
C LEU A 181 8.75 -6.08 3.17
N ASP A 182 8.56 -6.20 4.48
CA ASP A 182 9.48 -5.61 5.44
C ASP A 182 10.90 -6.14 5.21
N ARG A 183 11.88 -5.41 5.72
CA ARG A 183 13.31 -5.71 5.53
C ARG A 183 13.74 -7.11 5.94
N ASN A 184 12.98 -7.78 6.81
CA ASN A 184 13.29 -9.13 7.30
C ASN A 184 12.40 -10.21 6.66
N GLY A 185 11.44 -9.84 5.80
CA GLY A 185 10.55 -10.80 5.13
C GLY A 185 9.70 -11.62 6.09
N LEU A 186 9.14 -10.99 7.12
CA LEU A 186 8.45 -11.66 8.23
C LEU A 186 7.02 -12.13 7.89
N ARG A 187 6.51 -11.76 6.72
CA ARG A 187 5.18 -12.15 6.22
C ARG A 187 5.30 -12.94 4.92
N PRO A 188 4.49 -13.99 4.74
CA PRO A 188 4.54 -14.78 3.52
C PRO A 188 3.92 -13.99 2.36
N SER A 189 4.58 -14.07 1.20
CA SER A 189 4.07 -13.60 -0.08
C SER A 189 4.49 -14.60 -1.16
N ARG A 190 3.54 -15.01 -1.99
CA ARG A 190 3.73 -15.95 -3.10
C ARG A 190 3.05 -15.38 -4.32
N TYR A 191 3.64 -15.55 -5.49
CA TYR A 191 3.04 -15.09 -6.72
C TYR A 191 3.14 -16.11 -7.83
N TYR A 192 2.17 -16.08 -8.74
CA TYR A 192 2.20 -16.76 -10.01
C TYR A 192 2.20 -15.73 -11.12
N HIS A 193 3.01 -15.97 -12.16
CA HIS A 193 2.91 -15.29 -13.43
C HIS A 193 2.42 -16.31 -14.47
N THR A 194 1.34 -15.99 -15.16
CA THR A 194 0.68 -16.92 -16.08
C THR A 194 1.00 -16.60 -17.54
N LEU A 195 0.79 -17.55 -18.45
CA LEU A 195 1.09 -17.37 -19.89
C LEU A 195 0.17 -16.34 -20.57
N ASP A 196 -1.03 -16.17 -20.05
CA ASP A 196 -2.01 -15.16 -20.46
C ASP A 196 -1.78 -13.78 -19.83
N GLY A 197 -0.68 -13.60 -19.08
CA GLY A 197 -0.19 -12.29 -18.64
C GLY A 197 -0.75 -11.80 -17.31
N TYR A 198 -1.41 -12.65 -16.53
CA TYR A 198 -1.83 -12.31 -15.17
C TYR A 198 -0.67 -12.49 -14.18
N VAL A 199 -0.61 -11.59 -13.20
CA VAL A 199 0.21 -11.72 -12.01
C VAL A 199 -0.72 -11.86 -10.81
N ILE A 200 -0.69 -13.04 -10.18
CA ILE A 200 -1.54 -13.35 -9.03
C ILE A 200 -0.62 -13.42 -7.82
N MET A 201 -0.84 -12.57 -6.82
CA MET A 201 -0.08 -12.60 -5.57
C MET A 201 -1.02 -12.84 -4.39
N ALA A 202 -0.63 -13.73 -3.49
CA ALA A 202 -1.34 -13.98 -2.24
C ALA A 202 -0.38 -14.29 -1.09
N SER A 203 -0.89 -14.21 0.14
CA SER A 203 -0.16 -14.61 1.35
C SER A 203 0.05 -16.13 1.44
N GLU A 204 -0.69 -16.92 0.68
CA GLU A 204 -0.65 -18.39 0.65
C GLU A 204 -0.72 -18.91 -0.79
N VAL A 205 -0.38 -20.18 -0.99
CA VAL A 205 -0.51 -20.86 -2.30
C VAL A 205 -1.90 -21.49 -2.43
N GLY A 206 -2.42 -21.56 -3.65
CA GLY A 206 -3.71 -22.22 -3.93
C GLY A 206 -4.95 -21.37 -3.61
N VAL A 207 -4.79 -20.06 -3.45
CA VAL A 207 -5.93 -19.13 -3.27
C VAL A 207 -6.75 -18.97 -4.54
N VAL A 208 -6.10 -19.11 -5.70
CA VAL A 208 -6.73 -19.11 -7.02
C VAL A 208 -6.31 -20.39 -7.74
N ASP A 209 -7.28 -21.12 -8.28
CA ASP A 209 -7.04 -22.30 -9.10
C ASP A 209 -6.49 -21.86 -10.47
N VAL A 210 -5.20 -22.12 -10.69
CA VAL A 210 -4.53 -21.84 -11.96
C VAL A 210 -4.06 -23.16 -12.56
N PRO A 211 -4.44 -23.49 -13.81
CA PRO A 211 -3.94 -24.68 -14.50
C PRO A 211 -2.40 -24.68 -14.56
N ASN A 212 -1.76 -25.80 -14.21
CA ASN A 212 -0.30 -25.89 -14.13
C ASN A 212 0.40 -25.59 -15.46
N ASP A 213 -0.23 -25.94 -16.58
CA ASP A 213 0.25 -25.67 -17.94
C ASP A 213 0.15 -24.19 -18.32
N ASN A 214 -0.62 -23.39 -17.58
CA ASN A 214 -0.71 -21.93 -17.74
C ASN A 214 0.29 -21.15 -16.85
N ILE A 215 1.08 -21.81 -16.00
CA ILE A 215 2.03 -21.14 -15.10
C ILE A 215 3.38 -20.94 -15.80
N LEU A 216 3.76 -19.68 -16.00
CA LEU A 216 5.09 -19.29 -16.50
C LEU A 216 6.13 -19.27 -15.38
N GLN A 217 5.77 -18.74 -14.20
CA GLN A 217 6.64 -18.62 -13.03
C GLN A 217 5.86 -18.75 -11.72
N LYS A 218 6.49 -19.32 -10.70
CA LYS A 218 5.99 -19.43 -9.31
C LYS A 218 7.10 -19.16 -8.30
#